data_AF-A0AA36I5P5-F1
#
_entry.id   AF-A0AA36I5P5-F1
#
_cell.length_a   1.000
_cell.length_b   1.000
_cell.length_c   1.000
_cell.angle_alpha   90.00
_cell.angle_beta   90.00
_cell.angle_gamma   90.00
#
_symmetry.space_group_name_H-M   'P 1'
#
loop_
_entity.id
_entity.type
_entity.pdbx_description
1 polymer ?
#
loop_
_entity_poly.entity_id
_entity_poly.type
_entity_poly.pdbx_seq_one_letter_code
_entity_poly.pdbx_strand_id
1 'polypeptide(L)'
;MDEASVLLDQARESAVEKVACPICFEGLSEYPDQVGALTLYGNRVESALYHSSCVLNPDTGHLIFESQTGRAVSPLTRQQVDGFKCMPGLSEGQSWAKFLDWNSAGHLDLQKVCAGVAALLPVDDATARRFVVKVLHKSANCGDHAELPLPEVVATLLPAIRRQLRRLLVAPRPRAPEICRNSSKEPSDGGGPLVAFRREGQPFLG
;
A
#
# COMPACT_ATOMS: atom_id res chain seq x y z
N MET A 1 4.27 22.21 -19.86
CA MET A 1 3.99 21.19 -18.83
C MET A 1 5.25 21.05 -18.00
N ASP A 2 5.10 21.13 -16.68
CA ASP A 2 6.22 21.13 -15.74
C ASP A 2 6.72 19.70 -15.52
N GLU A 3 8.03 19.46 -15.58
CA GLU A 3 8.67 18.15 -15.42
C GLU A 3 8.32 17.53 -14.06
N ALA A 4 8.16 18.38 -13.03
CA ALA A 4 7.72 17.98 -11.70
C ALA A 4 6.29 17.42 -11.70
N SER A 5 5.40 17.90 -12.56
CA SER A 5 4.03 17.38 -12.69
C SER A 5 4.02 15.98 -13.29
N VAL A 6 4.84 15.75 -14.33
CA VAL A 6 4.93 14.44 -14.98
C VAL A 6 5.51 13.38 -14.03
N LEU A 7 6.52 13.74 -13.22
CA LEU A 7 7.09 12.84 -12.23
C LEU A 7 6.12 12.54 -11.09
N LEU A 8 5.35 13.52 -10.64
CA LEU A 8 4.28 13.31 -9.65
C LEU A 8 3.20 12.40 -10.23
N ASP A 9 2.76 12.61 -11.46
CA ASP A 9 1.74 11.78 -12.09
C ASP A 9 2.25 10.34 -12.30
N GLN A 10 3.51 10.15 -12.72
CA GLN A 10 4.13 8.83 -12.80
C GLN A 10 4.32 8.16 -11.44
N ALA A 11 4.68 8.91 -10.40
CA ALA A 11 4.80 8.37 -9.05
C ALA A 11 3.43 7.99 -8.47
N ARG A 12 2.38 8.74 -8.82
CA ARG A 12 0.99 8.46 -8.46
C ARG A 12 0.47 7.23 -9.20
N GLU A 13 0.69 7.13 -10.50
CA GLU A 13 0.39 5.93 -11.29
C GLU A 13 1.16 4.73 -10.74
N SER A 14 2.46 4.88 -10.47
CA SER A 14 3.28 3.82 -9.88
C SER A 14 2.86 3.43 -8.46
N ALA A 15 2.41 4.37 -7.62
CA ALA A 15 1.94 4.08 -6.25
C ALA A 15 0.56 3.39 -6.28
N VAL A 16 -0.30 3.77 -7.22
CA VAL A 16 -1.55 3.08 -7.52
C VAL A 16 -1.29 1.66 -8.03
N GLU A 17 -0.22 1.46 -8.81
CA GLU A 17 0.23 0.12 -9.27
C GLU A 17 0.93 -0.69 -8.18
N LYS A 18 1.63 -0.04 -7.23
CA LYS A 18 2.48 -0.71 -6.24
C LYS A 18 1.85 -0.88 -4.87
N VAL A 19 0.53 -0.95 -4.73
CA VAL A 19 -0.17 -1.41 -3.50
C VAL A 19 0.47 -0.85 -2.21
N ALA A 20 0.83 0.42 -2.26
CA ALA A 20 1.55 1.14 -1.23
C ALA A 20 0.73 2.35 -0.85
N CYS A 21 0.82 2.77 0.40
CA CYS A 21 0.17 4.01 0.80
C CYS A 21 0.88 5.18 0.08
N PRO A 22 0.16 6.02 -0.68
CA PRO A 22 0.79 7.08 -1.48
C PRO A 22 1.34 8.25 -0.63
N ILE A 23 1.23 8.17 0.71
CA ILE A 23 1.70 9.18 1.65
C ILE A 23 3.00 8.74 2.32
N CYS A 24 3.02 7.55 2.93
CA CYS A 24 4.22 7.03 3.60
C CYS A 24 5.09 6.12 2.73
N PHE A 25 4.58 5.68 1.56
CA PHE A 25 5.23 4.74 0.64
C PHE A 25 5.51 3.34 1.21
N GLU A 26 4.97 3.03 2.38
CA GLU A 26 5.01 1.68 2.97
C GLU A 26 3.95 0.77 2.33
N GLY A 27 4.19 -0.54 2.35
CA GLY A 27 3.26 -1.51 1.80
C GLY A 27 1.95 -1.55 2.60
N LEU A 28 0.80 -1.53 1.91
CA LEU A 28 -0.51 -1.57 2.58
C LEU A 28 -0.71 -2.83 3.43
N SER A 29 -0.03 -3.93 3.08
CA SER A 29 -0.09 -5.19 3.81
C SER A 29 0.69 -5.19 5.12
N GLU A 30 1.48 -4.14 5.42
CA GLU A 30 2.18 -3.99 6.70
C GLU A 30 1.21 -3.66 7.86
N TYR A 31 0.18 -2.86 7.57
CA TYR A 31 -0.87 -2.47 8.54
C TYR A 31 -2.27 -2.70 7.96
N PRO A 32 -2.67 -3.96 7.73
CA PRO A 32 -3.90 -4.30 7.00
C PRO A 32 -5.18 -3.81 7.70
N ASP A 33 -5.15 -3.59 9.01
CA ASP A 33 -6.24 -3.04 9.83
C ASP A 33 -6.42 -1.52 9.65
N GLN A 34 -5.39 -0.83 9.16
CA GLN A 34 -5.43 0.60 8.86
C GLN A 34 -5.82 0.88 7.40
N VAL A 35 -5.80 -0.13 6.54
CA VAL A 35 -6.06 0.06 5.10
C VAL A 35 -7.51 0.48 4.88
N GLY A 36 -7.70 1.57 4.15
CA GLY A 36 -9.01 2.07 3.78
C GLY A 36 -8.95 3.08 2.65
N ALA A 37 -10.05 3.77 2.43
CA ALA A 37 -10.19 4.75 1.37
C ALA A 37 -10.89 6.01 1.86
N LEU A 38 -10.56 7.14 1.23
CA LEU A 38 -11.26 8.39 1.45
C LEU A 38 -12.67 8.34 0.86
N THR A 39 -13.61 8.96 1.56
CA THR A 39 -15.02 8.99 1.17
C THR A 39 -15.59 10.39 1.08
N LEU A 40 -16.64 10.53 0.28
CA LEU A 40 -17.56 11.66 0.25
C LEU A 40 -18.99 11.12 0.32
N TYR A 41 -19.75 11.53 1.34
CA TYR A 41 -21.09 11.02 1.64
C TYR A 41 -21.15 9.49 1.73
N GLY A 42 -20.10 8.90 2.31
CA GLY A 42 -19.96 7.44 2.47
C GLY A 42 -19.52 6.67 1.22
N ASN A 43 -19.37 7.33 0.06
CA ASN A 43 -18.89 6.73 -1.18
C ASN A 43 -17.41 6.99 -1.36
N ARG A 44 -16.65 6.03 -1.90
CA ARG A 44 -15.23 6.22 -2.21
C ARG A 44 -15.06 7.27 -3.31
N VAL A 45 -14.08 8.16 -3.14
CA VAL A 45 -13.78 9.20 -4.13
C VAL A 45 -12.78 8.77 -5.19
N GLU A 46 -11.93 7.78 -4.89
CA GLU A 46 -10.84 7.35 -5.77
C GLU A 46 -10.42 5.89 -5.53
N SER A 47 -9.64 5.36 -6.46
CA SER A 47 -9.12 3.98 -6.43
C SER A 47 -8.03 3.74 -5.39
N ALA A 48 -7.30 4.79 -5.00
CA ALA A 48 -6.20 4.71 -4.05
C ALA A 48 -6.67 4.22 -2.67
N LEU A 49 -5.76 3.55 -1.98
CA LEU A 49 -5.92 3.07 -0.61
C LEU A 49 -4.85 3.71 0.27
N TYR A 50 -5.18 3.90 1.55
CA TYR A 50 -4.35 4.59 2.51
C TYR A 50 -4.31 3.85 3.83
N HIS A 51 -3.24 4.03 4.60
CA HIS A 51 -3.28 3.79 6.03
C HIS A 51 -4.09 4.90 6.70
N SER A 52 -4.98 4.55 7.61
CA SER A 52 -5.77 5.50 8.41
C SER A 52 -4.88 6.50 9.14
N SER A 53 -3.74 6.06 9.69
CA SER A 53 -2.75 6.91 10.36
C SER A 53 -2.11 7.97 9.46
N CYS A 54 -2.13 7.76 8.14
CA CYS A 54 -1.59 8.74 7.19
C CYS A 54 -2.61 9.80 6.77
N VAL A 55 -3.91 9.58 6.97
CA VAL A 55 -4.97 10.50 6.52
C VAL A 55 -5.81 11.05 7.67
N LEU A 56 -5.79 10.41 8.83
CA LEU A 56 -6.49 10.83 10.04
C LEU A 56 -5.51 11.31 11.11
N ASN A 57 -5.89 12.35 11.81
CA ASN A 57 -5.23 12.76 13.04
C ASN A 57 -5.54 11.70 14.12
N PRO A 58 -4.53 11.13 14.79
CA PRO A 58 -4.73 10.05 15.75
C PRO A 58 -5.48 10.48 17.01
N ASP A 59 -5.39 11.76 17.39
CA ASP A 59 -6.02 12.29 18.60
C ASP A 59 -7.50 12.65 18.37
N THR A 60 -7.81 13.19 17.19
CA THR A 60 -9.15 13.71 16.88
C THR A 60 -9.97 12.82 15.94
N GLY A 61 -9.31 11.93 15.19
CA GLY A 61 -9.94 11.16 14.12
C GLY A 61 -10.36 11.99 12.90
N HIS A 62 -9.99 13.27 12.83
CA HIS A 62 -10.30 14.14 11.69
C HIS A 62 -9.30 13.97 10.55
N LEU A 63 -9.75 14.22 9.31
CA LEU A 63 -8.88 14.22 8.13
C LEU A 63 -7.83 15.33 8.22
N ILE A 64 -6.57 15.02 7.92
CA ILE A 64 -5.45 15.97 8.07
C ILE A 64 -5.20 16.86 6.86
N PHE A 65 -5.71 16.48 5.69
CA PHE A 65 -5.47 17.20 4.44
C PHE A 65 -6.63 18.12 4.14
N GLU A 66 -6.40 19.43 4.24
CA GLU A 66 -7.39 20.45 3.98
C GLU A 66 -6.99 21.36 2.81
N SER A 67 -8.00 21.94 2.15
CA SER A 67 -7.85 23.02 1.19
C SER A 67 -7.58 24.35 1.91
N GLN A 68 -7.27 25.41 1.14
CA GLN A 68 -7.18 26.78 1.66
C GLN A 68 -8.50 27.28 2.28
N THR A 69 -9.62 26.62 1.98
CA THR A 69 -10.94 26.94 2.53
C THR A 69 -11.30 26.12 3.77
N GLY A 70 -10.36 25.32 4.30
CA GLY A 70 -10.56 24.45 5.47
C GLY A 70 -11.44 23.23 5.19
N ARG A 71 -11.60 22.83 3.92
CA ARG A 71 -12.34 21.62 3.55
C ARG A 71 -11.39 20.46 3.38
N ALA A 72 -11.73 19.29 3.92
CA ALA A 72 -10.92 18.10 3.71
C ALA A 72 -10.86 17.71 2.23
N VAL A 73 -9.66 17.35 1.75
CA VAL A 73 -9.39 16.99 0.35
C VAL A 73 -8.50 15.76 0.26
N SER A 74 -8.65 14.97 -0.81
CA SER A 74 -7.70 13.91 -1.12
C SER A 74 -6.29 14.47 -1.34
N PRO A 75 -5.24 13.90 -0.74
CA PRO A 75 -3.87 14.30 -1.01
C PRO A 75 -3.43 13.98 -2.45
N LEU A 76 -4.11 13.02 -3.09
CA LEU A 76 -3.83 12.59 -4.45
C LEU A 76 -4.59 13.46 -5.46
N THR A 77 -5.91 13.41 -5.45
CA THR A 77 -6.73 14.04 -6.49
C THR A 77 -7.16 15.46 -6.15
N ARG A 78 -6.92 15.92 -4.91
CA ARG A 78 -7.44 17.20 -4.37
C ARG A 78 -8.97 17.31 -4.40
N GLN A 79 -9.68 16.21 -4.67
CA GLN A 79 -11.13 16.16 -4.60
C GLN A 79 -11.59 16.29 -3.15
N GLN A 80 -12.77 16.91 -2.95
CA GLN A 80 -13.36 17.05 -1.63
C GLN A 80 -13.71 15.69 -1.04
N VAL A 81 -13.42 15.51 0.25
CA VAL A 81 -13.72 14.31 1.04
C VAL A 81 -14.33 14.73 2.37
N ASP A 82 -15.08 13.84 3.00
CA ASP A 82 -15.69 14.07 4.32
C ASP A 82 -15.43 12.95 5.33
N GLY A 83 -14.79 11.87 4.90
CA GLY A 83 -14.49 10.75 5.77
C GLY A 83 -13.43 9.80 5.23
N PHE A 84 -13.19 8.79 6.05
CA PHE A 84 -12.33 7.67 5.74
C PHE A 84 -13.06 6.38 6.14
N LYS A 85 -13.01 5.38 5.27
CA LYS A 85 -13.63 4.09 5.50
C LYS A 85 -12.58 2.99 5.38
N CYS A 86 -12.37 2.26 6.48
CA CYS A 86 -11.52 1.07 6.47
C CYS A 86 -12.07 0.04 5.50
N MET A 87 -11.16 -0.69 4.87
CA MET A 87 -11.48 -1.82 4.01
C MET A 87 -12.17 -2.91 4.85
N PRO A 88 -13.35 -3.40 4.43
CA PRO A 88 -14.05 -4.45 5.18
C PRO A 88 -13.20 -5.72 5.30
N GLY A 89 -13.36 -6.44 6.41
CA GLY A 89 -12.65 -7.70 6.61
C GLY A 89 -13.09 -8.76 5.61
N LEU A 90 -12.21 -9.72 5.32
CA LEU A 90 -12.51 -10.81 4.39
C LEU A 90 -13.67 -11.70 4.84
N SER A 91 -14.09 -11.69 6.11
CA SER A 91 -15.31 -12.35 6.59
C SER A 91 -16.56 -11.75 5.95
N GLU A 92 -16.55 -10.44 5.68
CA GLU A 92 -17.63 -9.67 5.08
C GLU A 92 -17.49 -9.58 3.57
N GLY A 93 -17.45 -10.74 2.91
CA GLY A 93 -17.05 -10.82 1.50
C GLY A 93 -17.82 -9.91 0.53
N GLN A 94 -19.13 -9.73 0.77
CA GLN A 94 -19.95 -8.80 -0.01
C GLN A 94 -19.57 -7.33 0.22
N SER A 95 -19.34 -6.95 1.48
CA SER A 95 -18.90 -5.60 1.83
C SER A 95 -17.52 -5.31 1.23
N TRP A 96 -16.61 -6.27 1.27
CA TRP A 96 -15.28 -6.16 0.68
C TRP A 96 -15.34 -5.97 -0.85
N ALA A 97 -16.12 -6.80 -1.55
CA ALA A 97 -16.25 -6.70 -3.01
C ALA A 97 -16.89 -5.35 -3.42
N LYS A 98 -17.92 -4.91 -2.70
CA LYS A 98 -18.53 -3.58 -2.90
C LYS A 98 -17.57 -2.43 -2.59
N PHE A 99 -16.68 -2.60 -1.62
CA PHE A 99 -15.67 -1.60 -1.30
C PHE A 99 -14.64 -1.43 -2.44
N LEU A 100 -14.33 -2.51 -3.16
CA LEU A 100 -13.49 -2.43 -4.36
C LEU A 100 -14.24 -1.87 -5.57
N ASP A 101 -15.55 -2.07 -5.65
CA ASP A 101 -16.44 -1.52 -6.68
C ASP A 101 -16.79 -0.06 -6.38
N TRP A 102 -15.75 0.79 -6.28
CA TRP A 102 -15.90 2.18 -5.86
C TRP A 102 -16.75 3.01 -6.81
N ASN A 103 -16.84 2.62 -8.09
CA ASN A 103 -17.68 3.27 -9.10
C ASN A 103 -19.07 2.64 -9.24
N SER A 104 -19.43 1.66 -8.39
CA SER A 104 -20.75 0.99 -8.37
C SER A 104 -21.17 0.44 -9.73
N ALA A 105 -20.21 -0.11 -10.48
CA ALA A 105 -20.45 -0.61 -11.84
C ALA A 105 -21.02 -2.03 -11.84
N GLY A 106 -21.04 -2.72 -10.69
CA GLY A 106 -21.49 -4.11 -10.57
C GLY A 106 -20.46 -5.13 -11.08
N HIS A 107 -19.28 -4.67 -11.49
CA HIS A 107 -18.13 -5.48 -11.87
C HIS A 107 -16.84 -4.84 -11.33
N LEU A 108 -15.81 -5.66 -11.15
CA LEU A 108 -14.47 -5.22 -10.79
C LEU A 108 -13.55 -5.47 -11.98
N ASP A 109 -12.70 -4.51 -12.34
CA ASP A 109 -11.59 -4.85 -13.22
C ASP A 109 -10.55 -5.71 -12.48
N LEU A 110 -9.77 -6.47 -13.24
CA LEU A 110 -8.74 -7.35 -12.70
C LEU A 110 -7.75 -6.57 -11.84
N GLN A 111 -7.35 -5.36 -12.26
CA GLN A 111 -6.41 -4.51 -11.53
C GLN A 111 -6.89 -4.16 -10.12
N LYS A 112 -8.15 -3.72 -9.95
CA LYS A 112 -8.76 -3.42 -8.64
C LYS A 112 -8.77 -4.64 -7.72
N VAL A 113 -9.08 -5.81 -8.28
CA VAL A 113 -9.08 -7.07 -7.52
C VAL A 113 -7.66 -7.42 -7.07
N CYS A 114 -6.66 -7.30 -7.96
CA CYS A 114 -5.25 -7.52 -7.64
C CYS A 114 -4.76 -6.59 -6.54
N ALA A 115 -5.05 -5.29 -6.65
CA ALA A 115 -4.70 -4.30 -5.63
C ALA A 115 -5.35 -4.62 -4.28
N GLY A 116 -6.63 -4.99 -4.27
CA GLY A 116 -7.30 -5.42 -3.03
C GLY A 116 -6.72 -6.69 -2.43
N VAL A 117 -6.27 -7.65 -3.25
CA VAL A 117 -5.61 -8.88 -2.79
C VAL A 117 -4.23 -8.57 -2.22
N ALA A 118 -3.43 -7.77 -2.91
CA ALA A 118 -2.09 -7.39 -2.48
C ALA A 118 -2.11 -6.48 -1.23
N ALA A 119 -3.17 -5.69 -1.03
CA ALA A 119 -3.34 -4.91 0.20
C ALA A 119 -3.58 -5.81 1.42
N LEU A 120 -4.05 -7.05 1.21
CA LEU A 120 -4.36 -8.03 2.26
C LEU A 120 -3.28 -9.10 2.44
N LEU A 121 -2.46 -9.34 1.43
CA LEU A 121 -1.46 -10.38 1.40
C LEU A 121 -0.06 -9.74 1.29
N PRO A 122 0.96 -10.25 1.98
CA PRO A 122 2.33 -9.76 1.85
C PRO A 122 2.95 -10.26 0.53
N VAL A 123 2.40 -9.82 -0.60
CA VAL A 123 2.82 -10.20 -1.96
C VAL A 123 2.83 -8.96 -2.86
N ASP A 124 3.70 -8.96 -3.86
CA ASP A 124 3.69 -7.94 -4.92
C ASP A 124 2.48 -8.08 -5.86
N ASP A 125 2.22 -7.02 -6.64
CA ASP A 125 1.09 -6.99 -7.59
C ASP A 125 1.18 -8.10 -8.64
N ALA A 126 2.37 -8.40 -9.17
CA ALA A 126 2.56 -9.48 -10.14
C ALA A 126 2.16 -10.85 -9.57
N THR A 127 2.45 -11.10 -8.30
CA THR A 127 2.08 -12.32 -7.59
C THR A 127 0.59 -12.36 -7.26
N ALA A 128 0.01 -11.24 -6.82
CA ALA A 128 -1.43 -11.11 -6.64
C ALA A 128 -2.18 -11.38 -7.95
N ARG A 129 -1.73 -10.79 -9.07
CA ARG A 129 -2.30 -11.02 -10.39
C ARG A 129 -2.23 -12.47 -10.83
N ARG A 130 -1.06 -13.11 -10.72
CA ARG A 130 -0.91 -14.56 -11.00
C ARG A 130 -1.86 -15.40 -10.17
N PHE A 131 -2.03 -15.05 -8.89
CA PHE A 131 -2.96 -15.73 -7.99
C PHE A 131 -4.43 -15.56 -8.44
N VAL A 132 -4.87 -14.32 -8.69
CA VAL A 132 -6.24 -14.00 -9.10
C VAL A 132 -6.59 -14.69 -10.43
N VAL A 133 -5.74 -14.54 -11.45
CA VAL A 133 -5.92 -15.17 -12.78
C VAL A 133 -6.03 -16.69 -12.66
N LYS A 134 -5.16 -17.31 -11.85
CA LYS A 134 -5.19 -18.76 -11.63
C LYS A 134 -6.46 -19.22 -10.92
N VAL A 135 -6.90 -18.50 -9.90
CA VAL A 135 -8.09 -18.86 -9.10
C VAL A 135 -9.39 -18.68 -9.89
N LEU A 136 -9.46 -17.63 -10.70
CA LEU A 136 -10.63 -17.33 -11.54
C LEU A 136 -10.60 -18.01 -12.91
N HIS A 137 -9.62 -18.89 -13.16
CA HIS A 137 -9.44 -19.60 -14.42
C HIS A 137 -9.44 -18.67 -15.65
N LYS A 138 -8.91 -17.44 -15.51
CA LYS A 138 -8.78 -16.49 -16.62
C LYS A 138 -7.50 -16.77 -17.42
N SER A 139 -7.44 -16.26 -18.65
CA SER A 139 -6.23 -16.32 -19.47
C SER A 139 -5.09 -15.53 -18.82
N ALA A 140 -3.85 -16.00 -18.95
CA ALA A 140 -2.67 -15.24 -18.50
C ALA A 140 -2.56 -13.86 -19.20
N ASN A 141 -3.07 -13.78 -20.42
CA ASN A 141 -3.09 -12.58 -21.27
C ASN A 141 -4.36 -11.74 -21.09
N CYS A 142 -5.14 -11.99 -20.04
CA CYS A 142 -6.31 -11.18 -19.70
C CYS A 142 -5.86 -9.75 -19.40
N GLY A 143 -6.37 -8.75 -20.13
CA GLY A 143 -6.01 -7.35 -19.89
C GLY A 143 -6.39 -6.90 -18.47
N ASP A 144 -5.71 -5.87 -17.96
CA ASP A 144 -5.93 -5.41 -16.57
C ASP A 144 -7.32 -4.80 -16.36
N HIS A 145 -7.97 -4.37 -17.44
CA HIS A 145 -9.36 -3.88 -17.46
C HIS A 145 -10.40 -4.97 -17.72
N ALA A 146 -10.03 -6.26 -17.66
CA ALA A 146 -11.00 -7.32 -17.83
C ALA A 146 -12.04 -7.30 -16.70
N GLU A 147 -13.31 -7.21 -17.07
CA GLU A 147 -14.42 -7.15 -16.13
C GLU A 147 -14.64 -8.51 -15.45
N LEU A 148 -14.68 -8.47 -14.12
CA LEU A 148 -14.93 -9.60 -13.23
C LEU A 148 -16.26 -9.36 -12.51
N PRO A 149 -17.28 -10.19 -12.76
CA PRO A 149 -18.56 -10.08 -12.06
C PRO A 149 -18.36 -10.21 -10.54
N LEU A 150 -18.96 -9.30 -9.76
CA LEU A 150 -18.88 -9.34 -8.29
C LEU A 150 -19.24 -10.72 -7.69
N PRO A 151 -20.31 -11.42 -8.14
CA PRO A 151 -20.65 -12.73 -7.62
C PRO A 151 -19.53 -13.78 -7.83
N GLU A 152 -18.82 -13.74 -8.96
CA GLU A 152 -17.71 -14.64 -9.26
C GLU A 152 -16.53 -14.39 -8.30
N VAL A 153 -16.20 -13.13 -8.07
CA VAL A 153 -15.14 -12.72 -7.12
C VAL A 153 -15.47 -13.20 -5.71
N VAL A 154 -16.70 -12.97 -5.25
CA VAL A 154 -17.14 -13.36 -3.90
C VAL A 154 -17.19 -14.88 -3.73
N ALA A 155 -17.73 -15.61 -4.72
CA ALA A 155 -17.92 -17.05 -4.62
C ALA A 155 -16.62 -17.85 -4.77
N THR A 156 -15.69 -17.39 -5.62
CA THR A 156 -14.50 -18.17 -6.00
C THR A 156 -13.21 -17.61 -5.39
N LEU A 157 -12.97 -16.31 -5.52
CA LEU A 157 -11.71 -15.70 -5.11
C LEU A 157 -11.58 -15.60 -3.59
N LEU A 158 -12.62 -15.12 -2.90
CA LEU A 158 -12.55 -14.89 -1.46
C LEU A 158 -12.25 -16.17 -0.65
N PRO A 159 -12.89 -17.34 -0.91
CA PRO A 159 -12.50 -18.58 -0.25
C PRO A 159 -11.03 -18.96 -0.48
N ALA A 160 -10.50 -18.68 -1.68
CA ALA A 160 -9.10 -18.94 -1.99
C ALA A 160 -8.15 -18.01 -1.21
N ILE A 161 -8.44 -16.70 -1.13
CA ILE A 161 -7.66 -15.75 -0.32
C ILE A 161 -7.66 -16.18 1.15
N ARG A 162 -8.83 -16.47 1.72
CA ARG A 162 -8.96 -16.92 3.12
C ARG A 162 -8.18 -18.20 3.40
N ARG A 163 -8.13 -19.12 2.44
CA ARG A 163 -7.32 -20.35 2.55
C ARG A 163 -5.83 -20.05 2.47
N GLN A 164 -5.40 -19.12 1.62
CA GLN A 164 -4.01 -18.70 1.51
C GLN A 164 -3.54 -18.01 2.79
N LEU A 165 -4.33 -17.09 3.35
CA LEU A 165 -4.05 -16.45 4.64
C LEU A 165 -3.88 -17.47 5.76
N ARG A 166 -4.80 -18.43 5.86
CA ARG A 166 -4.70 -19.52 6.86
C ARG A 166 -3.38 -20.30 6.70
N ARG A 167 -2.93 -20.55 5.47
CA ARG A 167 -1.63 -21.20 5.23
C ARG A 167 -0.46 -20.33 5.68
N LEU A 168 -0.49 -19.04 5.40
CA LEU A 168 0.57 -18.10 5.81
C LEU A 168 0.66 -17.97 7.34
N LEU A 169 -0.48 -18.01 8.05
CA LEU A 169 -0.52 -17.94 9.50
C LEU A 169 0.02 -19.21 10.18
N VAL A 170 -0.11 -20.37 9.53
CA VAL A 170 0.35 -21.67 10.05
C VAL A 170 1.76 -22.00 9.55
N ALA A 171 2.21 -21.38 8.46
CA ALA A 171 3.54 -21.63 7.91
C ALA A 171 4.63 -21.26 8.93
N PRO A 172 5.66 -22.11 9.10
CA PRO A 172 6.83 -21.74 9.88
C PRO A 172 7.39 -20.43 9.33
N ARG A 173 7.59 -19.44 10.20
CA ARG A 173 8.28 -18.21 9.80
C ARG A 173 9.65 -18.63 9.27
N PRO A 174 10.00 -18.26 8.02
CA PRO A 174 11.34 -18.53 7.53
C PRO A 174 12.32 -17.92 8.53
N ARG A 175 13.31 -18.70 8.97
CA ARG A 175 14.38 -18.15 9.81
C ARG A 175 15.03 -17.03 9.00
N ALA A 176 15.20 -15.87 9.63
CA ALA A 176 15.96 -14.79 9.02
C ALA A 176 17.31 -15.37 8.56
N PRO A 177 17.74 -15.12 7.32
CA PRO A 177 19.03 -15.61 6.85
C PRO A 177 20.10 -15.15 7.84
N GLU A 178 20.92 -16.08 8.33
CA GLU A 178 22.05 -15.73 9.16
C GLU A 178 22.96 -14.83 8.35
N ILE A 179 23.15 -13.58 8.80
CA ILE A 179 24.08 -12.65 8.17
C ILE A 179 25.48 -13.17 8.51
N CYS A 180 26.01 -14.04 7.65
CA CYS A 180 27.40 -14.44 7.72
C CYS A 180 28.25 -13.21 7.42
N ARG A 181 28.85 -12.62 8.46
CA ARG A 181 29.85 -11.54 8.32
C ARG A 181 31.11 -12.14 7.70
N ASN A 182 31.12 -12.28 6.37
CA ASN A 182 32.28 -12.77 5.62
C ASN A 182 33.33 -11.67 5.37
N SER A 183 33.45 -10.70 6.28
CA SER A 183 34.49 -9.67 6.21
C SER A 183 35.53 -9.92 7.28
N SER A 184 36.22 -11.05 7.19
CA SER A 184 37.59 -11.18 7.68
C SER A 184 38.51 -10.38 6.75
N LYS A 185 38.31 -9.05 6.75
CA LYS A 185 39.35 -8.14 6.29
C LYS A 185 40.35 -8.13 7.44
N GLU A 186 41.37 -8.98 7.34
CA GLU A 186 42.53 -8.86 8.21
C GLU A 186 42.98 -7.39 8.17
N PRO A 187 43.19 -6.76 9.32
CA PRO A 187 43.79 -5.44 9.34
C PRO A 187 45.17 -5.59 8.69
N SER A 188 45.28 -5.17 7.43
CA SER A 188 46.58 -4.95 6.82
C SER A 188 47.26 -3.91 7.69
N ASP A 189 48.30 -4.36 8.36
CA ASP A 189 49.15 -3.64 9.31
C ASP A 189 49.92 -2.55 8.55
N GLY A 190 49.19 -1.52 8.13
CA GLY A 190 49.67 -0.35 7.42
C GLY A 190 49.73 0.81 8.40
N GLY A 191 50.72 0.78 9.29
CA GLY A 191 51.05 1.86 10.21
C GLY A 191 51.30 3.17 9.47
N GLY A 192 50.25 3.99 9.35
CA GLY A 192 50.35 5.41 9.02
C GLY A 192 50.32 6.23 10.32
N PRO A 193 51.22 7.20 10.52
CA PRO A 193 51.28 7.98 11.75
C PRO A 193 49.98 8.79 11.97
N LEU A 194 49.43 8.66 13.17
CA LEU A 194 48.35 9.49 13.71
C LEU A 194 48.78 10.95 13.73
N VAL A 195 48.29 11.74 12.77
CA VAL A 195 48.33 13.20 12.85
C VAL A 195 47.24 13.62 13.83
N ALA A 196 47.66 13.99 15.04
CA ALA A 196 46.81 14.56 16.07
C ALA A 196 46.27 15.92 15.60
N PHE A 197 45.01 15.96 15.15
CA PHE A 197 44.29 17.21 14.97
C PHE A 197 43.91 17.77 16.35
N ARG A 198 44.73 18.69 16.82
CA ARG A 198 44.48 19.56 17.97
C ARG A 198 43.26 20.43 17.65
N ARG A 199 42.11 20.14 18.29
CA ARG A 199 40.95 21.04 18.30
C ARG A 199 41.27 22.18 19.25
N GLU A 200 41.85 23.26 18.73
CA GLU A 200 41.87 24.54 19.42
C GLU A 200 40.45 25.13 19.42
N GLY A 201 40.09 25.70 20.56
CA GLY A 201 38.71 25.89 20.97
C GLY A 201 38.02 27.10 20.36
N GLN A 202 36.71 27.14 20.59
CA GLN A 202 35.96 28.38 20.72
C GLN A 202 34.83 28.17 21.75
N PRO A 203 34.78 28.95 22.83
CA PRO A 203 33.54 29.25 23.51
C PRO A 203 32.93 30.50 22.87
N PHE A 204 31.64 30.50 22.59
CA PHE A 204 30.88 31.75 22.57
C PHE A 204 29.53 31.54 23.23
N LEU A 205 29.40 32.21 24.38
CA LEU A 205 28.16 32.60 25.03
C LEU A 205 27.50 33.72 24.21
N GLY A 206 26.17 33.72 24.18
CA GLY A 206 25.33 34.77 23.62
C GLY A 206 23.88 34.31 23.56
#